data_AF-A0A1Y6CN99-F1
#
_entry.id   AF-A0A1Y6CN99-F1
#
_cell.length_a   1.000
_cell.length_b   1.000
_cell.length_c   1.000
_cell.angle_alpha   90.00
_cell.angle_beta   90.00
_cell.angle_gamma   90.00
#
_symmetry.space_group_name_H-M   'P 1'
#
loop_
_entity.id
_entity.type
_entity.pdbx_description
1 polymer ?
#
loop_
_entity_poly.entity_id
_entity_poly.type
_entity_poly.pdbx_seq_one_letter_code
_entity_poly.pdbx_strand_id
1 'polypeptide(L)'
;MFHSYVRAASGRIVDIGRAQFLMDKDLARETAEWIETSPGRVSAAPAEAGADAPSPRDQAFWERYCARHREKYGTPFVPDSDPDWS
;
A
#
# COMPACT_ATOMS: atom_id res chain seq x y z
N MET A 1 -17.98 -0.45 4.32
CA MET A 1 -16.79 0.07 3.64
C MET A 1 -15.67 -0.90 3.94
N PHE A 2 -15.17 -1.65 2.96
CA PHE A 2 -14.13 -2.65 3.22
C PHE A 2 -12.85 -1.91 3.58
N HIS A 3 -12.44 -1.99 4.85
CA HIS A 3 -11.15 -1.48 5.27
C HIS A 3 -10.09 -2.47 4.79
N SER A 4 -9.44 -2.14 3.67
CA SER A 4 -8.28 -2.88 3.21
C SER A 4 -7.08 -2.47 4.07
N TYR A 5 -6.39 -3.45 4.61
CA TYR A 5 -5.19 -3.24 5.40
C TYR A 5 -3.96 -3.72 4.62
N VAL A 6 -2.83 -3.07 4.85
CA VAL A 6 -1.51 -3.47 4.34
C VAL A 6 -0.49 -3.47 5.45
N ARG A 7 0.56 -4.27 5.29
CA ARG A 7 1.66 -4.35 6.25
C ARG A 7 2.82 -3.47 5.79
N ALA A 8 3.16 -2.48 6.61
CA ALA A 8 4.34 -1.65 6.40
C ALA A 8 5.63 -2.45 6.67
N ALA A 9 6.76 -1.96 6.14
CA ALA A 9 8.07 -2.56 6.40
C ALA A 9 8.46 -2.60 7.90
N SER A 10 7.86 -1.73 8.71
CA SER A 10 7.98 -1.73 10.18
C SER A 10 7.19 -2.83 10.88
N GLY A 11 6.38 -3.61 10.14
CA GLY A 11 5.46 -4.61 10.68
C GLY A 11 4.11 -4.06 11.15
N ARG A 12 3.91 -2.73 11.13
CA ARG A 12 2.63 -2.09 11.46
C ARG A 12 1.58 -2.35 10.38
N ILE A 13 0.33 -2.49 10.80
CA ILE A 13 -0.83 -2.57 9.91
C ILE A 13 -1.30 -1.15 9.61
N VAL A 14 -1.49 -0.86 8.33
CA VAL A 14 -1.89 0.45 7.80
C VAL A 14 -3.22 0.29 7.06
N ASP A 15 -4.19 1.16 7.37
CA ASP A 15 -5.40 1.30 6.55
C ASP A 15 -5.02 1.95 5.21
N ILE A 16 -5.07 1.17 4.12
CA ILE A 16 -4.65 1.64 2.81
C ILE A 16 -5.63 2.68 2.24
N GLY A 17 -6.90 2.61 2.62
CA GLY A 17 -7.91 3.59 2.21
C GLY A 17 -7.54 4.97 2.75
N ARG A 18 -7.16 5.05 4.02
CA ARG A 18 -6.66 6.29 4.64
C ARG A 18 -5.32 6.73 4.06
N ALA A 19 -4.38 5.81 3.91
CA ALA A 19 -3.05 6.14 3.39
C ALA A 19 -3.13 6.72 1.97
N GLN A 20 -4.02 6.22 1.12
CA GLN A 20 -4.22 6.72 -0.24
C GLN A 20 -4.62 8.20 -0.30
N PHE A 21 -5.30 8.74 0.71
CA PHE A 21 -5.60 10.18 0.78
C PHE A 21 -4.33 11.03 0.94
N LEU A 22 -3.29 10.48 1.57
CA LEU A 22 -2.01 11.14 1.83
C LEU A 22 -0.98 10.89 0.72
N MET A 23 -1.26 9.97 -0.20
CA MET A 23 -0.33 9.63 -1.28
C MET A 23 -0.27 10.74 -2.34
N ASP A 24 0.92 10.97 -2.90
CA ASP A 24 1.06 11.62 -4.20
C ASP A 24 0.18 10.90 -5.24
N LYS A 25 -0.77 11.64 -5.81
CA LYS A 25 -1.81 11.11 -6.70
C LYS A 25 -1.26 10.63 -8.04
N ASP A 26 -0.20 11.25 -8.55
CA ASP A 26 0.44 10.82 -9.79
C ASP A 26 1.17 9.49 -9.57
N LEU A 27 1.95 9.37 -8.48
CA LEU A 27 2.61 8.10 -8.16
C LEU A 27 1.61 6.99 -7.84
N ALA A 28 0.52 7.32 -7.15
CA ALA A 28 -0.53 6.37 -6.85
C ALA A 28 -1.19 5.87 -8.15
N ARG A 29 -1.51 6.77 -9.09
CA ARG A 29 -2.06 6.41 -10.40
C ARG A 29 -1.10 5.53 -11.21
N GLU A 30 0.15 5.94 -11.36
CA GLU A 30 1.17 5.15 -12.07
C GLU A 30 1.38 3.76 -11.44
N THR A 31 1.19 3.64 -10.13
CA THR A 31 1.32 2.38 -9.40
C THR A 31 0.08 1.51 -9.59
N ALA A 32 -1.12 2.11 -9.61
CA ALA A 32 -2.35 1.40 -9.95
C ALA A 32 -2.27 0.84 -11.38
N GLU A 33 -1.88 1.66 -12.37
CA GLU A 33 -1.70 1.22 -13.75
C GLU A 33 -0.70 0.06 -13.88
N TRP A 34 0.38 0.10 -13.10
CA TRP A 34 1.35 -1.00 -13.07
C TRP A 34 0.75 -2.30 -12.54
N ILE A 35 -0.09 -2.24 -11.50
CA ILE A 35 -0.80 -3.41 -10.96
C ILE A 35 -1.79 -3.97 -11.98
N GLU A 36 -2.56 -3.11 -12.67
CA GLU A 36 -3.58 -3.55 -13.62
C GLU A 36 -2.98 -4.19 -14.87
N THR A 37 -1.85 -3.67 -15.35
CA THR A 37 -1.16 -4.19 -16.53
C THR A 37 -0.26 -5.39 -16.25
N SER A 38 -0.01 -5.73 -14.98
CA SER A 38 0.88 -6.82 -14.58
C SER A 38 0.25 -7.81 -13.58
N PRO A 39 -0.87 -8.47 -13.93
CA PRO A 39 -1.58 -9.36 -13.00
C PRO A 39 -0.72 -10.55 -12.52
N GLY A 40 0.26 -11.00 -13.31
CA GLY A 40 1.20 -12.07 -12.93
C GLY A 40 2.29 -11.66 -11.92
N ARG A 41 2.37 -10.38 -11.54
CA ARG A 41 3.35 -9.87 -10.55
C ARG A 41 2.76 -9.68 -9.15
N VAL A 42 1.44 -9.74 -9.04
CA VAL A 42 0.76 -9.75 -7.74
C VAL A 42 0.87 -11.17 -7.21
N SER A 43 1.70 -11.37 -6.18
CA SER A 43 1.90 -12.68 -5.59
C SER A 43 0.56 -13.18 -5.02
N ALA A 44 0.15 -14.39 -5.39
CA ALA A 44 -1.05 -14.98 -4.81
C ALA A 44 -0.89 -15.05 -3.28
N ALA A 45 -1.89 -14.58 -2.53
CA ALA A 45 -1.88 -14.78 -1.09
C ALA A 45 -1.90 -16.28 -0.79
N PRO A 46 -1.20 -16.75 0.26
CA PRO A 46 -1.36 -18.12 0.73
C PRO A 46 -2.83 -18.37 1.05
N ALA A 47 -3.36 -19.53 0.66
CA ALA A 47 -4.77 -19.90 0.84
C ALA A 47 -5.25 -19.86 2.31
N GLU A 48 -4.30 -19.87 3.26
CA GLU A 48 -4.49 -19.84 4.70
C GLU A 48 -4.52 -18.41 5.30
N ALA A 49 -4.49 -17.39 4.45
CA ALA A 49 -4.57 -16.01 4.87
C ALA A 49 -5.93 -15.74 5.53
N GLY A 50 -5.96 -15.61 6.86
CA GLY A 50 -7.17 -15.33 7.63
C GLY A 50 -7.87 -14.05 7.14
N ALA A 51 -9.11 -13.84 7.57
CA ALA A 51 -9.95 -12.70 7.10
C ALA A 51 -9.34 -11.29 7.31
N ASP A 52 -8.33 -11.19 8.18
CA ASP A 52 -7.60 -9.96 8.49
C ASP A 52 -6.29 -9.78 7.69
N ALA A 53 -5.95 -10.76 6.84
CA ALA A 53 -4.74 -10.72 6.05
C ALA A 53 -4.83 -9.66 4.93
N PRO A 54 -3.75 -8.93 4.65
CA PRO A 54 -3.75 -7.91 3.61
C PRO A 54 -4.03 -8.55 2.25
N SER A 55 -4.87 -7.89 1.46
CA SER A 55 -5.10 -8.28 0.07
C SER A 55 -3.75 -8.28 -0.66
N PRO A 56 -3.41 -9.35 -1.39
CA PRO A 56 -2.12 -9.42 -2.10
C PRO A 56 -1.97 -8.29 -3.12
N ARG A 57 -3.09 -7.83 -3.72
CA ARG A 57 -3.11 -6.67 -4.61
C ARG A 57 -2.76 -5.38 -3.86
N ASP A 58 -3.36 -5.17 -2.70
CA ASP A 58 -3.18 -3.96 -1.90
C ASP A 58 -1.76 -3.93 -1.32
N GLN A 59 -1.24 -5.07 -0.87
CA GLN A 59 0.14 -5.21 -0.40
C GLN A 59 1.14 -4.91 -1.53
N ALA A 60 0.94 -5.48 -2.72
CA ALA A 60 1.81 -5.23 -3.87
C ALA A 60 1.79 -3.75 -4.30
N PHE A 61 0.60 -3.13 -4.29
CA PHE A 61 0.47 -1.70 -4.53
C PHE A 61 1.24 -0.88 -3.49
N TRP A 62 1.06 -1.20 -2.21
CA TRP A 62 1.70 -0.51 -1.09
C TRP A 62 3.23 -0.55 -1.18
N GLU A 63 3.80 -1.75 -1.40
CA GLU A 63 5.24 -1.95 -1.52
C GLU A 63 5.81 -1.20 -2.72
N ARG A 64 5.12 -1.26 -3.86
CA ARG A 64 5.55 -0.59 -5.08
C ARG A 64 5.48 0.94 -4.94
N TYR A 65 4.42 1.45 -4.33
CA TYR A 65 4.27 2.86 -4.03
C TYR A 65 5.38 3.35 -3.09
N CYS A 66 5.63 2.62 -1.99
CA CYS A 66 6.69 2.98 -1.04
C CYS A 66 8.07 3.02 -1.69
N ALA A 67 8.37 2.06 -2.59
CA ALA A 67 9.61 2.05 -3.35
C ALA A 67 9.74 3.31 -4.22
N ARG A 68 8.71 3.60 -5.04
CA ARG A 68 8.70 4.78 -5.92
C ARG A 68 8.72 6.11 -5.17
N HIS A 69 8.00 6.19 -4.05
CA HIS A 69 8.01 7.36 -3.18
C HIS A 69 9.44 7.61 -2.69
N ARG A 70 10.12 6.57 -2.21
CA ARG A 70 11.51 6.69 -1.77
C ARG A 70 12.46 7.07 -2.89
N GLU A 71 12.27 6.54 -4.09
CA GLU A 71 13.06 6.93 -5.28
C GLU A 71 12.88 8.42 -5.63
N LYS A 72 11.64 8.93 -5.56
CA LYS A 72 11.33 10.33 -5.90
C LYS A 72 11.72 11.33 -4.82
N TYR A 73 11.44 11.02 -3.55
CA TYR A 73 11.56 11.97 -2.43
C TYR A 73 12.77 11.70 -1.52
N GLY A 74 13.51 10.61 -1.74
CA GLY A 74 14.65 10.22 -0.91
C GLY A 74 14.29 9.76 0.50
N THR A 75 13.01 9.78 0.87
CA THR A 75 12.50 9.47 2.21
C THR A 75 11.42 8.39 2.16
N PRO A 76 11.26 7.58 3.22
CA PRO A 76 10.19 6.59 3.28
C PRO A 76 8.82 7.26 3.45
N PHE A 77 7.79 6.68 2.84
CA PHE A 77 6.41 7.11 3.06
C PHE A 77 5.95 6.68 4.46
N VAL A 78 5.56 7.65 5.29
CA VAL A 78 5.07 7.42 6.66
C VAL A 78 3.64 7.98 6.78
N PRO A 79 2.60 7.17 6.51
CA PRO A 79 1.21 7.63 6.59
C PRO A 79 0.72 7.82 8.03
N ASP A 80 1.52 7.39 9.02
CA ASP A 80 1.22 7.44 10.45
C ASP A 80 1.65 8.76 11.10
N SER A 81 2.28 9.68 10.35
CA SER A 81 2.88 10.91 10.87
C SER A 81 1.91 12.09 11.02
N ASP A 82 0.60 11.89 10.89
CA ASP A 82 -0.41 12.93 11.18
C ASP A 82 -1.04 12.67 12.56
N PRO A 83 -0.55 13.33 13.64
CA PRO A 83 -1.01 13.13 15.01
C PRO A 83 -2.38 13.78 15.32
N ASP A 84 -2.97 14.54 14.38
CA ASP A 84 -4.21 15.30 14.62
C ASP A 84 -5.50 14.46 14.44
N TRP A 85 -5.38 13.14 14.29
CA TRP A 85 -6.52 12.24 14.11
C TRP A 85 -6.85 11.46 15.39
N SER A 86 -7.15 12.20 16.47
CA SER A 86 -7.82 11.67 17.68
C SER A 86 -9.33 11.89 17.63
#